data_AF-A0A508AA56-F1
#
_entry.id   AF-A0A508AA56-F1
#
_cell.length_a   1.000
_cell.length_b   1.000
_cell.length_c   1.000
_cell.angle_alpha   90.00
_cell.angle_beta   90.00
_cell.angle_gamma   90.00
#
_symmetry.space_group_name_H-M   'P 1'
#
loop_
_entity.id
_entity.type
_entity.pdbx_description
1 polymer ?
#
loop_
_entity_poly.entity_id
_entity_poly.type
_entity_poly.pdbx_seq_one_letter_code
_entity_poly.pdbx_strand_id
1 'polypeptide(L)'
;MDVPSLLLSLMLASGGDVAGDVVSVDFPHGHCRVNVRESGGGTIAFAALPHTIDIEPGTFDFAEVADLLQRNSSPQSEVPMTPETGSVSLFGDSLVRSLTDEALFRRLLERAWQARIPPDNEFVPDLEATFAATCGLDQGP
;
A
#
# COMPACT_ATOMS: atom_id res chain seq x y z
N MET A 1 27.32 -3.00 -36.85
CA MET A 1 27.93 -3.26 -35.52
C MET A 1 28.69 -1.99 -35.23
N ASP A 2 28.21 -1.05 -34.42
CA ASP A 2 27.58 -1.16 -33.11
C ASP A 2 26.68 0.06 -32.82
N VAL A 3 25.66 -0.15 -31.99
CA VAL A 3 24.76 0.89 -31.46
C VAL A 3 25.31 1.32 -30.09
N PRO A 4 25.52 2.61 -29.79
CA PRO A 4 25.66 3.03 -28.41
C PRO A 4 24.26 3.34 -27.86
N SER A 5 23.72 2.31 -27.20
CA SER A 5 22.65 2.44 -26.22
C SER A 5 23.15 3.20 -24.97
N LEU A 6 22.17 3.71 -24.22
CA LEU A 6 22.25 4.13 -22.81
C LEU A 6 22.60 5.61 -22.56
N LEU A 7 21.69 6.50 -22.97
CA LEU A 7 21.42 7.70 -22.18
C LEU A 7 20.64 7.29 -20.92
N LEU A 8 21.43 6.91 -19.92
CA LEU A 8 21.36 7.29 -18.51
C LEU A 8 20.00 7.80 -17.99
N SER A 9 19.34 6.88 -17.27
CA SER A 9 18.55 7.05 -16.05
C SER A 9 18.02 8.46 -15.73
N LEU A 10 16.73 8.67 -15.99
CA LEU A 10 15.93 9.65 -15.26
C LEU A 10 15.87 9.22 -13.79
N MET A 11 16.69 9.85 -12.95
CA MET A 11 16.47 9.93 -11.51
C MET A 11 15.20 10.77 -11.28
N LEU A 12 14.04 10.11 -11.26
CA LEU A 12 12.83 10.69 -10.69
C LEU A 12 12.97 10.67 -9.17
N ALA A 13 13.60 11.72 -8.65
CA ALA A 13 13.41 12.16 -7.28
C ALA A 13 12.01 12.77 -7.19
N SER A 14 11.05 12.02 -6.64
CA SER A 14 9.74 12.55 -6.26
C SER A 14 9.46 12.20 -4.81
N GLY A 15 9.58 13.21 -3.95
CA GLY A 15 8.87 13.25 -2.66
C GLY A 15 9.58 12.59 -1.49
N GLY A 16 10.56 13.31 -0.94
CA GLY A 16 10.94 13.35 0.49
C GLY A 16 10.70 12.11 1.35
N ASP A 17 11.81 11.45 1.69
CA ASP A 17 12.01 10.74 2.95
C ASP A 17 11.35 11.49 4.11
N VAL A 18 10.24 10.95 4.60
CA VAL A 18 10.02 10.87 6.03
C VAL A 18 9.97 9.38 6.33
N ALA A 19 11.14 8.84 6.64
CA ALA A 19 11.27 7.58 7.37
C ALA A 19 10.66 7.76 8.78
N GLY A 20 9.36 7.97 8.83
CA GLY A 20 8.56 7.77 10.03
C GLY A 20 8.17 6.31 10.11
N ASP A 21 7.72 5.88 11.27
CA ASP A 21 7.29 4.51 11.46
C ASP A 21 6.08 4.27 10.57
N VAL A 22 6.28 3.45 9.53
CA VAL A 22 5.26 3.10 8.54
C VAL A 22 4.97 1.62 8.65
N VAL A 23 3.69 1.30 8.68
CA VAL A 23 3.21 -0.04 8.37
C VAL A 23 2.66 -0.03 6.95
N SER A 24 3.23 -0.87 6.10
CA SER A 24 2.82 -1.01 4.69
C SER A 24 2.10 -2.34 4.50
N VAL A 25 0.99 -2.33 3.77
CA VAL A 25 0.26 -3.52 3.35
C VAL A 25 0.01 -3.47 1.84
N ASP A 26 0.48 -4.46 1.11
CA ASP A 26 0.37 -4.61 -0.35
C ASP A 26 -0.58 -5.74 -0.75
N PHE A 27 -1.37 -5.60 -1.83
CA PHE A 27 -2.41 -6.57 -2.25
C PHE A 27 -2.42 -6.82 -3.77
N PRO A 28 -2.78 -8.05 -4.20
CA PRO A 28 -1.84 -8.98 -4.79
C PRO A 28 -1.16 -8.38 -6.02
N HIS A 29 0.13 -8.71 -6.15
CA HIS A 29 1.04 -8.23 -7.20
C HIS A 29 1.47 -6.76 -7.09
N GLY A 30 1.30 -6.13 -5.93
CA GLY A 30 1.84 -4.78 -5.65
C GLY A 30 1.07 -3.66 -6.35
N HIS A 31 -0.15 -3.93 -6.79
CA HIS A 31 -0.99 -2.97 -7.50
C HIS A 31 -1.78 -2.04 -6.56
N CYS A 32 -1.94 -2.43 -5.29
CA CYS A 32 -2.61 -1.63 -4.29
C CYS A 32 -1.87 -1.73 -2.96
N ARG A 33 -1.54 -0.58 -2.35
CA ARG A 33 -0.80 -0.48 -1.10
C ARG A 33 -1.45 0.53 -0.17
N VAL A 34 -1.54 0.19 1.11
CA VAL A 34 -1.86 1.14 2.19
C VAL A 34 -0.62 1.30 3.05
N ASN A 35 -0.19 2.54 3.25
CA ASN A 35 0.83 2.92 4.22
C ASN A 35 0.16 3.65 5.37
N VAL A 36 0.38 3.22 6.61
CA VAL A 36 -0.11 3.88 7.82
C VAL A 36 1.08 4.46 8.58
N ARG A 37 1.02 5.74 8.93
CA ARG A 37 2.02 6.47 9.72
C ARG A 37 1.61 6.52 11.19
N GLU A 38 2.53 6.84 12.10
CA GLU A 38 2.24 6.99 13.54
C GLU A 38 1.08 7.95 13.86
N SER A 39 0.86 8.96 13.02
CA SER A 39 -0.26 9.90 13.17
C SER A 39 -1.65 9.26 12.96
N GLY A 40 -1.70 7.99 12.55
CA GLY A 40 -2.93 7.31 12.16
C GLY A 40 -3.43 7.67 10.75
N GLY A 41 -2.77 8.61 10.07
CA GLY A 41 -2.98 8.90 8.66
C GLY A 41 -2.01 8.10 7.79
N GLY A 42 -1.88 8.49 6.52
CA GLY A 42 -1.00 7.75 5.62
C GLY A 42 -1.29 7.97 4.15
N THR A 43 -1.05 6.95 3.33
CA THR A 43 -1.26 7.03 1.88
C THR A 43 -1.81 5.72 1.33
N ILE A 44 -2.67 5.82 0.31
CA ILE A 44 -3.03 4.72 -0.58
C ILE A 44 -2.24 4.90 -1.86
N ALA A 45 -1.49 3.88 -2.29
CA ALA A 45 -0.83 3.85 -3.60
C ALA A 45 -1.48 2.77 -4.48
N PHE A 46 -1.82 3.09 -5.73
CA PHE A 46 -2.38 2.11 -6.64
C PHE A 46 -2.02 2.35 -8.12
N ALA A 47 -2.16 1.30 -8.92
CA ALA A 47 -1.87 1.19 -10.35
C ALA A 47 -0.37 1.23 -10.70
N ALA A 48 -0.04 0.98 -11.98
CA ALA A 48 1.34 0.86 -12.47
C ALA A 48 2.11 2.20 -12.55
N LEU A 49 1.42 3.33 -12.32
CA LEU A 49 1.99 4.66 -12.10
C LEU A 49 1.45 5.10 -10.74
N PRO A 50 2.27 5.60 -9.80
CA PRO A 50 1.87 5.66 -8.40
C PRO A 50 0.85 6.78 -8.17
N HIS A 51 -0.43 6.49 -8.40
CA HIS A 51 -1.51 7.31 -7.87
C HIS A 51 -1.43 7.16 -6.37
N THR A 52 -1.03 8.24 -5.70
CA THR A 52 -0.89 8.27 -4.25
C THR A 52 -1.93 9.25 -3.72
N ILE A 53 -2.81 8.75 -2.85
CA ILE A 53 -3.83 9.56 -2.20
C ILE A 53 -3.54 9.59 -0.71
N ASP A 54 -3.54 10.78 -0.13
CA ASP A 54 -3.35 10.97 1.30
C ASP A 54 -4.58 10.50 2.10
N ILE A 55 -4.32 10.02 3.31
CA ILE A 55 -5.34 9.59 4.27
C ILE A 55 -5.29 10.53 5.47
N GLU A 56 -6.47 10.97 5.93
CA GLU A 56 -6.59 11.88 7.08
C GLU A 56 -5.89 11.33 8.34
N PRO A 57 -5.12 12.16 9.08
CA PRO A 57 -4.61 11.79 10.40
C PRO A 57 -5.71 11.37 11.38
N GLY A 58 -5.41 10.41 12.26
CA GLY A 58 -6.39 9.83 13.19
C GLY A 58 -7.36 8.82 12.58
N THR A 59 -7.21 8.50 11.28
CA THR A 59 -8.02 7.45 10.63
C THR A 59 -7.78 6.09 11.26
N PHE A 60 -6.53 5.75 11.59
CA PHE A 60 -6.13 4.50 12.21
C PHE A 60 -5.53 4.73 13.60
N ASP A 61 -5.63 3.74 14.47
CA ASP A 61 -4.71 3.61 15.60
C ASP A 61 -3.48 2.84 15.12
N PHE A 62 -2.32 3.50 15.06
CA PHE A 62 -1.10 2.92 14.52
C PHE A 62 -0.67 1.66 15.28
N ALA A 63 -0.73 1.70 16.62
CA ALA A 63 -0.30 0.58 17.46
C ALA A 63 -1.25 -0.61 17.27
N GLU A 64 -2.55 -0.36 17.21
CA GLU A 64 -3.56 -1.39 16.93
C GLU A 64 -3.34 -2.04 15.55
N VAL A 65 -3.12 -1.23 14.51
CA VAL A 65 -2.86 -1.73 13.15
C VAL A 65 -1.59 -2.56 13.09
N ALA A 66 -0.49 -2.08 13.68
CA ALA A 66 0.78 -2.80 13.71
C ALA A 66 0.63 -4.16 14.42
N ASP A 67 -0.05 -4.18 15.57
CA ASP A 67 -0.29 -5.39 16.36
C ASP A 67 -1.25 -6.38 15.67
N LEU A 68 -2.29 -5.89 15.00
CA LEU A 68 -3.17 -6.70 14.15
C LEU A 68 -2.39 -7.36 13.01
N LEU A 69 -1.57 -6.60 12.29
CA LEU A 69 -0.80 -7.13 11.16
C LEU A 69 0.31 -8.07 11.62
N GLN A 70 0.96 -7.80 12.75
CA GLN A 70 1.93 -8.69 13.36
C GLN A 70 1.32 -10.06 13.69
N ARG A 71 0.11 -10.10 14.25
CA ARG A 71 -0.59 -11.36 14.58
C ARG A 71 -1.10 -12.13 13.38
N ASN A 72 -1.43 -11.45 12.28
CA ASN A 72 -2.06 -12.04 11.11
C ASN A 72 -1.08 -12.24 9.94
N SER A 73 0.23 -12.07 10.17
CA SER A 73 1.26 -12.28 9.16
C SER A 73 2.38 -13.20 9.64
N SER A 74 2.91 -13.97 8.71
CA SER A 74 4.03 -14.89 8.94
C SER A 74 5.29 -14.43 8.21
N PRO A 75 6.49 -14.67 8.73
CA PRO A 75 7.73 -14.36 8.00
C PRO A 75 7.74 -15.03 6.62
N GLN A 76 8.08 -14.29 5.57
CA GLN A 76 8.09 -14.79 4.18
C GLN A 76 9.18 -15.87 3.95
N SER A 77 10.09 -16.09 4.91
CA SER A 77 11.03 -17.22 4.90
C SER A 77 10.35 -18.59 4.97
N GLU A 78 9.07 -18.64 5.32
CA GLU A 78 8.24 -19.83 5.26
C GLU A 78 7.48 -19.85 3.93
N VAL A 79 7.68 -20.88 3.10
CA VAL A 79 6.95 -21.02 1.83
C VAL A 79 5.45 -21.05 2.14
N PRO A 80 4.65 -20.07 1.69
CA PRO A 80 3.23 -20.03 2.02
C PRO A 80 2.53 -21.29 1.49
N MET A 81 1.83 -22.01 2.37
CA MET A 81 1.00 -23.16 1.96
C MET A 81 -0.23 -22.73 1.14
N THR A 82 -0.59 -21.45 1.23
CA THR A 82 -1.67 -20.79 0.48
C THR A 82 -1.08 -19.66 -0.36
N PRO A 83 -1.72 -19.28 -1.49
CA PRO A 83 -1.32 -18.09 -2.22
C PRO A 83 -1.27 -16.89 -1.27
N GLU A 84 -0.18 -16.13 -1.31
CA GLU A 84 -0.05 -14.90 -0.54
C GLU A 84 -1.12 -13.91 -1.01
N THR A 85 -1.93 -13.43 -0.08
CA THR A 85 -2.94 -12.42 -0.36
C THR A 85 -2.28 -11.04 -0.48
N GLY A 86 -1.26 -10.81 0.34
CA GLY A 86 -0.52 -9.57 0.38
C GLY A 86 0.74 -9.66 1.23
N SER A 87 1.53 -8.59 1.22
CA SER A 87 2.75 -8.51 2.03
C SER A 87 2.66 -7.35 3.01
N VAL A 88 3.27 -7.51 4.17
CA VAL A 88 3.33 -6.53 5.26
C VAL A 88 4.79 -6.18 5.52
N SER A 89 5.07 -4.88 5.61
CA SER A 89 6.32 -4.37 6.19
C SER A 89 5.98 -3.61 7.46
N LEU A 90 6.54 -4.04 8.58
CA LEU A 90 6.34 -3.40 9.89
C LEU A 90 7.56 -2.52 10.20
N PHE A 91 7.31 -1.38 10.84
CA PHE A 91 8.41 -0.55 11.30
C PHE A 91 9.32 -1.30 12.28
N GLY A 92 10.63 -1.13 12.11
CA GLY A 92 11.65 -1.78 12.95
C GLY A 92 11.86 -3.28 12.66
N ASP A 93 11.05 -3.89 11.79
CA ASP A 93 11.26 -5.24 11.27
C ASP A 93 11.86 -5.15 9.86
N SER A 94 13.05 -5.73 9.67
CA SER A 94 13.67 -5.81 8.34
C SER A 94 13.04 -6.88 7.45
N LEU A 95 12.14 -7.69 7.99
CA LEU A 95 11.52 -8.80 7.28
C LEU A 95 10.17 -8.41 6.70
N VAL A 96 10.00 -8.68 5.41
CA VAL A 96 8.68 -8.71 4.78
C VAL A 96 7.93 -9.94 5.29
N ARG A 97 6.67 -9.74 5.65
CA ARG A 97 5.79 -10.77 6.21
C ARG A 97 4.65 -11.03 5.24
N SER A 98 4.29 -12.29 5.05
CA SER A 98 3.14 -12.66 4.22
C SER A 98 1.85 -12.56 5.02
N LEU A 99 0.87 -11.88 4.45
CA LEU A 99 -0.49 -11.74 4.94
C LEU A 99 -1.41 -12.64 4.11
N THR A 100 -2.16 -13.50 4.79
CA THR A 100 -3.15 -14.37 4.15
C THR A 100 -4.60 -13.97 4.46
N ASP A 101 -4.81 -13.09 5.45
CA ASP A 101 -6.14 -12.58 5.80
C ASP A 101 -6.58 -11.47 4.85
N GLU A 102 -7.25 -11.87 3.76
CA GLU A 102 -7.86 -10.97 2.78
C GLU A 102 -8.88 -10.02 3.39
N ALA A 103 -9.68 -10.50 4.35
CA ALA A 103 -10.71 -9.69 4.97
C ALA A 103 -10.09 -8.56 5.81
N LEU A 104 -8.97 -8.81 6.49
CA LEU A 104 -8.21 -7.76 7.18
C LEU A 104 -7.71 -6.70 6.21
N PHE A 105 -7.10 -7.10 5.09
CA PHE A 105 -6.66 -6.15 4.08
C PHE A 105 -7.82 -5.30 3.56
N ARG A 106 -8.92 -5.95 3.14
CA ARG A 106 -10.08 -5.25 2.58
C ARG A 106 -10.64 -4.21 3.57
N ARG A 107 -10.75 -4.55 4.85
CA ARG A 107 -11.18 -3.61 5.90
C ARG A 107 -10.24 -2.40 6.04
N LEU A 108 -8.93 -2.63 6.01
CA LEU A 108 -7.95 -1.53 6.10
C LEU A 108 -8.04 -0.62 4.87
N LEU A 109 -8.14 -1.21 3.68
CA LEU A 109 -8.24 -0.48 2.43
C LEU A 109 -9.55 0.33 2.32
N GLU A 110 -10.69 -0.27 2.65
CA GLU A 110 -11.99 0.41 2.66
C GLU A 110 -11.99 1.60 3.62
N ARG A 111 -11.44 1.42 4.83
CA ARG A 111 -11.31 2.49 5.83
C ARG A 111 -10.40 3.61 5.32
N ALA A 112 -9.26 3.27 4.73
CA ALA A 112 -8.36 4.25 4.13
C ALA A 112 -9.06 5.04 3.02
N TRP A 113 -9.79 4.36 2.13
CA TRP A 113 -10.49 4.97 1.00
C TRP A 113 -11.61 5.90 1.43
N GLN A 114 -12.32 5.56 2.50
CA GLN A 114 -13.35 6.42 3.09
C GLN A 114 -12.78 7.70 3.71
N ALA A 115 -11.57 7.63 4.27
CA ALA A 115 -10.87 8.76 4.89
C ALA A 115 -9.84 9.42 3.95
N ARG A 116 -9.97 9.20 2.64
CA ARG A 116 -9.06 9.78 1.65
C ARG A 116 -9.24 11.30 1.59
N ILE A 117 -8.14 12.01 1.48
CA ILE A 117 -8.13 13.44 1.18
C ILE A 117 -8.15 13.57 -0.34
N PRO A 118 -9.20 14.17 -0.93
CA PRO A 118 -9.24 14.38 -2.38
C PRO A 118 -8.04 15.24 -2.80
N PRO A 119 -7.28 14.86 -3.85
CA PRO A 119 -6.17 15.67 -4.32
C PRO A 119 -6.69 17.01 -4.84
N ASP A 120 -6.02 18.11 -4.48
CA ASP A 120 -6.42 19.47 -4.85
C ASP A 120 -6.44 19.72 -6.38
N ASN A 121 -5.73 18.88 -7.15
CA ASN A 121 -5.39 19.16 -8.54
C ASN A 121 -5.07 17.93 -9.42
N GLU A 122 -5.50 16.72 -9.05
CA GLU A 122 -5.38 15.57 -9.96
C GLU A 122 -6.66 15.27 -10.74
N PHE A 123 -6.58 15.51 -12.04
CA PHE A 123 -7.47 14.94 -13.04
C PHE A 123 -7.05 13.48 -13.26
N VAL A 124 -7.43 12.57 -12.35
CA VAL A 124 -7.53 11.15 -12.70
C VAL A 124 -8.96 10.94 -13.18
N PRO A 125 -9.20 10.84 -14.50
CA PRO A 125 -10.52 10.46 -14.99
C PRO A 125 -10.92 9.15 -14.32
N ASP A 126 -12.11 9.12 -13.73
CA ASP A 126 -12.66 7.94 -13.09
C ASP A 126 -11.76 7.34 -11.99
N LEU A 127 -11.18 8.20 -11.13
CA LEU A 127 -10.36 7.81 -9.96
C LEU A 127 -10.98 6.64 -9.16
N GLU A 128 -12.29 6.72 -8.89
CA GLU A 128 -13.01 5.69 -8.14
C GLU A 128 -13.07 4.37 -8.90
N ALA A 129 -13.33 4.40 -10.21
CA ALA A 129 -13.39 3.20 -11.04
C ALA A 129 -12.00 2.56 -11.19
N THR A 130 -10.95 3.39 -11.39
CA THR A 130 -9.56 2.95 -11.47
C THR A 130 -9.12 2.29 -10.16
N PHE A 131 -9.45 2.92 -9.02
CA PHE A 131 -9.16 2.36 -7.71
C PHE A 131 -9.89 1.03 -7.50
N ALA A 132 -11.19 0.98 -7.77
CA ALA A 132 -11.99 -0.24 -7.62
C ALA A 132 -11.44 -1.40 -8.46
N ALA A 133 -11.14 -1.15 -9.74
CA ALA A 133 -10.60 -2.15 -10.66
C ALA A 133 -9.19 -2.63 -10.26
N THR A 134 -8.38 -1.75 -9.67
CA THR A 134 -7.00 -2.08 -9.30
C THR A 134 -6.92 -2.79 -7.96
N CYS A 135 -7.74 -2.36 -6.99
CA CYS A 135 -7.69 -2.85 -5.61
C CYS A 135 -8.75 -3.91 -5.30
N GLY A 136 -9.61 -4.27 -6.27
CA GLY A 136 -10.60 -5.35 -6.15
C GLY A 136 -11.74 -5.04 -5.18
N LEU A 137 -12.16 -3.78 -5.08
CA LEU A 137 -13.31 -3.35 -4.26
C LEU A 137 -14.64 -3.31 -5.02
N ASP A 138 -14.60 -3.60 -6.33
CA ASP A 138 -15.75 -3.78 -7.21
C ASP A 138 -16.45 -5.14 -7.02
N GLN A 139 -15.78 -6.10 -6.37
CA GLN A 139 -16.32 -7.39 -5.99
C GLN A 139 -16.97 -7.24 -4.61
N GLY A 140 -18.31 -7.08 -4.58
CA GLY A 140 -19.08 -7.23 -3.33
C GLY A 140 -18.83 -8.59 -2.65
N PRO A 141 -19.28 -8.78 -1.40
CA PRO A 141 -19.10 -10.04 -0.69
C PRO A 141 -19.63 -11.26 -1.45
#